data_AF-A0A3P3D6G6-F1
#
_entry.id   AF-A0A3P3D6G6-F1
#
_cell.length_a   1.000
_cell.length_b   1.000
_cell.length_c   1.000
_cell.angle_alpha   90.00
_cell.angle_beta   90.00
_cell.angle_gamma   90.00
#
_symmetry.space_group_name_H-M   'P 1'
#
loop_
_entity.id
_entity.type
_entity.pdbx_description
1 polymer ?
#
loop_
_entity_poly.entity_id
_entity_poly.type
_entity_poly.pdbx_seq_one_letter_code
_entity_poly.pdbx_strand_id
1 'polypeptide(L)'
;MDYTAAGFCPQGFWGLTFRLYDLHMQGAAKRISREIEVSNRLAWNTAALSGAAFGGQLPKFEKVFGSGSKVRAAAQQSAEVLEAHLKMLAIAFGAKLEEMPMPSPVTRRKARRA
;
A
#
# COMPACT_ATOMS: atom_id res chain seq x y z
N MET A 1 0.81 14.23 -3.70
CA MET A 1 -0.18 13.29 -3.11
C MET A 1 -1.13 14.13 -2.30
N ASP A 2 -2.32 14.40 -2.82
CA ASP A 2 -3.30 15.28 -2.18
C ASP A 2 -4.11 14.47 -1.15
N TYR A 3 -4.02 14.82 0.12
CA TYR A 3 -4.45 14.00 1.26
C TYR A 3 -5.99 13.87 1.34
N THR A 4 -6.70 14.86 0.80
CA THR A 4 -8.17 14.92 0.71
C THR A 4 -8.72 14.04 -0.40
N ALA A 5 -8.00 13.91 -1.52
CA ALA A 5 -8.40 13.05 -2.64
C ALA A 5 -8.45 11.55 -2.26
N ALA A 6 -7.75 11.15 -1.19
CA ALA A 6 -7.84 9.82 -0.60
C ALA A 6 -9.11 9.59 0.26
N GLY A 7 -10.00 10.59 0.37
CA GLY A 7 -11.25 10.49 1.13
C GLY A 7 -11.12 10.81 2.61
N PHE A 8 -10.02 11.45 3.02
CA PHE A 8 -9.79 11.86 4.40
C PHE A 8 -10.57 13.14 4.73
N CYS A 9 -11.35 13.14 5.82
CA CYS A 9 -12.05 14.31 6.35
C CYS A 9 -11.14 15.03 7.38
N PRO A 10 -10.64 16.24 7.09
CA PRO A 10 -9.73 16.97 7.98
C PRO A 10 -10.34 17.28 9.35
N GLN A 11 -11.64 17.54 9.39
CA GLN A 11 -12.38 17.91 10.60
C GLN A 11 -12.49 16.74 11.58
N GLY A 12 -12.53 15.50 11.08
CA GLY A 12 -12.59 14.29 11.91
C GLY A 12 -11.24 13.85 12.49
N PHE A 13 -10.13 14.42 12.03
CA PHE A 13 -8.78 13.97 12.38
C PHE A 13 -8.53 13.97 13.88
N TRP A 14 -8.87 15.07 14.55
CA TRP A 14 -8.65 15.25 15.98
C TRP A 14 -9.54 14.35 16.84
N GLY A 15 -10.59 13.75 16.27
CA GLY A 15 -11.46 12.80 16.94
C GLY A 15 -11.07 11.33 16.74
N LEU A 16 -10.04 11.04 15.94
CA LEU A 16 -9.62 9.66 15.66
C LEU A 16 -8.65 9.16 16.74
N THR A 17 -8.96 8.01 17.32
CA THR A 17 -7.97 7.24 18.08
C THR A 17 -7.04 6.49 17.12
N PHE A 18 -5.83 6.13 17.55
CA PHE A 18 -4.89 5.35 16.73
C PHE A 18 -5.50 4.07 16.16
N ARG A 19 -6.38 3.40 16.93
CA ARG A 19 -7.11 2.20 16.48
C ARG A 19 -8.09 2.51 15.35
N LEU A 20 -8.84 3.61 15.46
CA LEU A 20 -9.78 4.05 14.42
C LEU A 20 -9.04 4.47 13.15
N TYR A 21 -7.90 5.15 13.30
CA TYR A 21 -7.04 5.53 12.19
C TYR A 21 -6.51 4.31 11.42
N ASP A 22 -6.01 3.28 12.11
CA ASP A 22 -5.54 2.05 11.48
C ASP A 22 -6.67 1.36 10.69
N LEU A 23 -7.87 1.28 11.27
CA LEU A 23 -9.04 0.70 10.62
C LEU A 23 -9.44 1.48 9.36
N HIS A 24 -9.36 2.82 9.40
CA HIS A 24 -9.57 3.67 8.22
C HIS A 24 -8.52 3.43 7.13
N MET A 25 -7.25 3.36 7.48
CA MET A 25 -6.17 3.10 6.52
C MET A 25 -6.30 1.72 5.87
N GLN A 26 -6.66 0.69 6.65
CA GLN A 26 -6.95 -0.64 6.12
C GLN A 26 -8.15 -0.63 5.17
N GLY A 27 -9.21 0.12 5.49
CA GLY A 27 -10.36 0.31 4.62
C GLY A 27 -9.99 1.00 3.30
N ALA A 28 -9.23 2.09 3.36
CA ALA A 28 -8.74 2.82 2.19
C ALA A 28 -7.86 1.93 1.29
N ALA A 29 -6.94 1.16 1.88
CA ALA A 29 -6.11 0.22 1.14
C ALA A 29 -6.94 -0.85 0.40
N LYS A 30 -7.94 -1.43 1.06
CA LYS A 30 -8.86 -2.40 0.45
C LYS A 30 -9.65 -1.77 -0.70
N ARG A 31 -10.13 -0.54 -0.54
CA ARG A 31 -10.84 0.18 -1.60
C ARG A 31 -9.95 0.37 -2.83
N ILE A 32 -8.73 0.87 -2.64
CA ILE A 32 -7.76 1.08 -3.73
C ILE A 32 -7.49 -0.24 -4.46
N SER A 33 -7.29 -1.34 -3.72
CA SER A 33 -7.07 -2.65 -4.35
C SER A 33 -8.26 -3.10 -5.21
N ARG A 34 -9.49 -2.82 -4.78
CA ARG A 34 -10.71 -3.17 -5.51
C ARG A 34 -10.86 -2.33 -6.78
N GLU A 35 -10.60 -1.02 -6.69
CA GLU A 35 -10.67 -0.12 -7.85
C GLU A 35 -9.66 -0.55 -8.93
N ILE A 36 -8.44 -0.93 -8.53
CA ILE A 36 -7.42 -1.42 -9.46
C ILE A 36 -7.84 -2.77 -10.08
N GLU A 37 -8.40 -3.70 -9.29
CA GLU A 37 -8.90 -4.97 -9.84
C GLU A 37 -10.01 -4.74 -10.87
N VAL A 38 -10.99 -3.88 -10.56
CA VAL A 38 -12.09 -3.56 -11.48
C VAL A 38 -11.57 -2.94 -12.76
N SER A 39 -10.64 -1.98 -12.66
CA SER A 39 -10.00 -1.35 -13.82
C SER A 39 -9.25 -2.36 -14.70
N ASN A 40 -8.45 -3.24 -14.09
CA ASN A 40 -7.72 -4.29 -14.80
C ASN A 40 -8.65 -5.27 -15.52
N ARG A 41 -9.73 -5.71 -14.85
CA ARG A 41 -10.73 -6.60 -15.45
C ARG A 41 -11.44 -5.93 -16.62
N LEU A 42 -11.80 -4.65 -16.47
CA LEU A 42 -12.43 -3.89 -17.54
C LEU A 42 -11.49 -3.79 -18.74
N ALA A 43 -10.23 -3.38 -18.54
CA ALA A 43 -9.25 -3.29 -19.62
C ALA A 43 -9.04 -4.63 -20.35
N TRP A 44 -8.95 -5.75 -19.62
CA TRP A 44 -8.82 -7.08 -20.21
C TRP A 44 -10.07 -7.47 -21.01
N ASN A 45 -11.27 -7.26 -20.46
CA ASN A 45 -12.53 -7.56 -21.14
C ASN A 45 -12.70 -6.71 -22.40
N THR A 46 -12.36 -5.42 -22.33
CA THR A 46 -12.37 -4.53 -23.49
C THR A 46 -11.42 -5.05 -24.56
N ALA A 47 -10.19 -5.42 -24.22
CA ALA A 47 -9.23 -5.97 -25.18
C ALA A 47 -9.70 -7.30 -25.80
N ALA A 48 -10.33 -8.17 -25.00
CA ALA A 48 -10.92 -9.42 -25.47
C ALA A 48 -12.02 -9.17 -26.51
N LEU A 49 -12.90 -8.20 -26.25
CA LEU A 49 -14.01 -7.84 -27.14
C LEU A 49 -13.56 -7.03 -28.36
N SER A 50 -12.54 -6.18 -28.23
CA SER A 50 -12.19 -5.16 -29.23
C SER A 50 -11.31 -5.64 -30.38
N GLY A 51 -10.87 -6.91 -30.41
CA GLY A 51 -10.08 -7.40 -31.55
C GLY A 51 -8.99 -8.40 -31.23
N ALA A 52 -8.50 -8.49 -29.99
CA ALA A 52 -7.46 -9.45 -29.66
C ALA A 52 -7.96 -10.91 -29.75
N ALA A 53 -9.27 -11.15 -29.63
CA ALA A 53 -9.90 -12.43 -29.94
C ALA A 53 -10.11 -12.68 -31.45
N PHE A 54 -10.06 -11.64 -32.28
CA PHE A 54 -10.27 -11.72 -33.73
C PHE A 54 -8.95 -11.90 -34.51
N GLY A 55 -7.80 -11.59 -33.91
CA GLY A 55 -6.47 -11.74 -34.53
C GLY A 55 -5.51 -12.73 -33.87
N GLY A 56 -5.88 -13.37 -32.75
CA GLY A 56 -5.04 -14.34 -32.02
C GLY A 56 -5.65 -14.85 -30.71
N GLN A 57 -4.88 -15.59 -29.90
CA GLN A 57 -5.27 -15.97 -28.52
C GLN A 57 -4.83 -14.87 -27.54
N LEU A 58 -5.79 -14.28 -26.82
CA LEU A 58 -5.50 -13.34 -25.75
C LEU A 58 -4.80 -14.06 -24.58
N PRO A 59 -3.72 -13.50 -24.00
CA PRO A 59 -3.10 -14.07 -22.81
C PRO A 59 -4.09 -14.16 -21.64
N LYS A 60 -3.96 -15.22 -20.83
CA LYS A 60 -4.73 -15.37 -19.58
C LYS A 60 -4.56 -14.13 -18.71
N PHE A 61 -5.67 -13.63 -18.15
CA PHE A 61 -5.70 -12.46 -17.27
C PHE A 61 -4.59 -12.49 -16.20
N GLU A 62 -4.45 -13.63 -15.52
CA GLU A 62 -3.47 -13.84 -14.45
C GLU A 62 -2.01 -13.69 -14.89
N LYS A 63 -1.71 -13.93 -16.18
CA LYS A 63 -0.35 -13.76 -16.73
C LYS A 63 0.00 -12.28 -16.91
N VAL A 64 -1.00 -11.44 -17.21
CA VAL A 64 -0.81 -10.00 -17.50
C VAL A 64 -0.89 -9.17 -16.23
N PHE A 65 -1.86 -9.48 -15.36
CA PHE A 65 -2.17 -8.69 -14.16
C PHE A 65 -1.79 -9.39 -12.85
N GLY A 66 -1.32 -10.64 -12.90
CA GLY A 66 -1.03 -11.47 -11.72
C GLY A 66 -2.28 -12.16 -11.17
N SER A 67 -2.12 -13.35 -10.57
CA SER A 67 -3.20 -14.04 -9.86
C SER A 67 -3.44 -13.37 -8.51
N GLY A 68 -4.51 -12.57 -8.38
CA GLY A 68 -5.09 -12.12 -7.12
C GLY A 68 -4.21 -11.21 -6.23
N SER A 69 -4.74 -10.05 -5.84
CA SER A 69 -4.26 -9.24 -4.71
C SER A 69 -2.77 -8.82 -4.69
N LYS A 70 -2.00 -9.08 -5.76
CA LYS A 70 -0.65 -8.54 -5.97
C LYS A 70 -0.66 -7.39 -6.97
N VAL A 71 -1.76 -6.64 -7.04
CA VAL A 71 -1.63 -5.20 -7.23
C VAL A 71 -0.60 -4.80 -6.21
N ARG A 72 0.65 -4.55 -6.63
CA ARG A 72 1.83 -4.40 -5.76
C ARG A 72 1.37 -3.69 -4.51
N ALA A 73 1.05 -4.45 -3.45
CA ALA A 73 0.62 -3.87 -2.20
C ALA A 73 1.85 -3.08 -1.85
N ALA A 74 1.77 -1.75 -1.99
CA ALA A 74 2.94 -0.88 -1.96
C ALA A 74 3.71 -1.37 -0.75
N ALA A 75 4.89 -1.97 -1.02
CA ALA A 75 5.52 -2.84 -0.02
C ALA A 75 5.54 -2.03 1.26
N GLN A 76 5.01 -2.60 2.37
CA GLN A 76 4.99 -1.87 3.64
C GLN A 76 6.35 -1.20 3.78
N GLN A 77 6.33 0.12 3.96
CA GLN A 77 7.57 0.90 4.01
C GLN A 77 8.51 0.23 5.01
N SER A 78 9.79 0.09 4.64
CA SER A 78 10.75 -0.56 5.52
C SER A 78 10.75 0.14 6.88
N ALA A 79 11.04 -0.60 7.95
CA ALA A 79 11.05 -0.05 9.31
C ALA A 79 11.91 1.23 9.39
N GLU A 80 13.04 1.24 8.67
CA GLU A 80 13.94 2.38 8.52
C GLU A 80 13.25 3.62 7.91
N VAL A 81 12.44 3.44 6.87
CA VAL A 81 11.70 4.53 6.22
C VAL A 81 10.60 5.06 7.14
N LEU A 82 9.93 4.17 7.88
CA LEU A 82 8.93 4.56 8.88
C LEU A 82 9.56 5.34 10.04
N GLU A 83 10.71 4.90 10.56
CA GLU A 83 11.44 5.61 11.60
C GLU A 83 11.92 6.98 11.14
N ALA A 84 12.42 7.10 9.91
CA ALA A 84 12.80 8.39 9.34
C ALA A 84 11.60 9.35 9.25
N HIS A 85 10.44 8.86 8.80
CA HIS A 85 9.22 9.67 8.76
C HIS A 85 8.75 10.10 10.17
N LEU A 86 8.80 9.20 11.15
CA LEU A 86 8.44 9.52 12.54
C LEU A 86 9.40 10.54 13.16
N LYS A 87 10.71 10.44 12.89
CA LYS A 87 11.71 11.43 13.33
C LYS A 87 11.45 12.80 12.70
N MET A 88 11.16 12.85 11.39
CA MET A 88 10.80 14.10 10.71
C MET A 88 9.54 14.74 11.30
N LEU A 89 8.52 13.94 11.62
CA LEU A 89 7.32 14.41 12.30
C LEU A 89 7.63 14.93 13.69
N ALA A 90 8.44 14.22 14.48
CA ALA A 90 8.82 14.65 15.82
C ALA A 90 9.53 16.03 15.80
N ILE A 91 10.43 16.24 14.85
CA ILE A 91 11.13 17.53 14.65
C ILE A 91 10.12 18.63 14.30
N ALA A 92 9.19 18.37 13.39
CA ALA A 92 8.15 19.33 13.00
C ALA A 92 7.24 19.74 14.19
N PHE A 93 7.06 18.85 15.17
CA PHE A 93 6.35 19.10 16.42
C PHE A 93 7.24 19.65 17.55
N GLY A 94 8.50 20.00 17.26
CA GLY A 94 9.39 20.68 18.20
C GLY A 94 10.25 19.76 19.08
N ALA A 95 10.33 18.46 18.78
CA ALA A 95 11.27 17.58 19.48
C ALA A 95 12.72 17.93 19.11
N LYS A 96 13.59 18.05 20.11
CA LYS A 96 15.04 18.10 19.91
C LYS A 96 15.54 16.66 19.71
N LEU A 97 16.23 16.39 18.61
CA LEU A 97 16.89 15.11 18.36
C LEU A 97 18.00 14.90 19.39
N GLU A 98 17.71 14.24 20.51
CA GLU A 98 18.76 13.54 21.24
C GLU A 98 19.11 12.27 20.44
N GLU A 99 20.40 12.11 20.14
CA GLU A 99 20.96 10.93 19.46
C GLU A 99 20.78 9.68 20.34
N MET A 100 19.59 9.08 20.28
CA MET A 100 19.40 7.74 20.86
C MET A 100 20.11 6.72 19.96
N PRO A 101 20.94 5.82 20.54
CA PRO A 101 21.68 4.84 19.79
C PRO A 101 20.71 3.89 19.06
N MET A 102 20.97 3.72 17.76
CA MET A 102 20.18 2.86 16.87
C MET A 102 20.10 1.44 17.44
N PRO A 103 18.91 0.83 17.56
CA PRO A 103 18.83 -0.61 17.79
C PRO A 103 19.37 -1.33 16.55
N SER A 104 20.41 -2.13 16.75
CA SER A 104 21.08 -2.90 15.68
C SER A 104 20.08 -3.74 14.89
N PRO A 105 20.30 -3.96 13.58
CA PRO A 105 19.38 -4.71 12.74
C PRO A 105 19.12 -6.11 13.32
N VAL A 106 17.87 -6.38 13.69
CA VAL A 106 17.42 -7.69 14.17
C VAL A 106 17.59 -8.69 13.03
N THR A 107 18.70 -9.42 13.06
CA THR A 107 19.00 -10.49 12.13
C THR A 107 17.97 -11.60 12.38
N ARG A 108 16.97 -11.73 11.49
CA ARG A 108 16.08 -12.90 11.46
C ARG A 108 16.95 -14.14 11.23
N ARG A 109 17.31 -14.85 12.31
CA ARG A 109 17.90 -16.19 12.23
C ARG A 109 16.91 -17.08 11.47
N LYS A 110 17.30 -17.50 10.27
CA LYS A 110 16.64 -18.60 9.56
C LYS A 110 16.73 -19.84 10.45
N ALA A 111 15.62 -20.23 11.07
CA ALA A 111 15.49 -21.55 11.65
C ALA A 111 15.64 -22.57 10.51
N ARG A 112 16.79 -23.23 10.47
CA ARG A 112 17.09 -24.36 9.57
C ARG A 112 16.25 -25.56 10.03
N ARG A 113 15.67 -26.23 9.04
CA ARG A 113 15.02 -27.54 9.06
C ARG A 113 15.72 -28.55 10.00
N ALA A 114 14.91 -29.33 10.70
CA ALA A 114 15.09 -30.77 10.86
C ALA A 114 13.76 -31.42 10.48
#